data_AF-A0A956NLN6-F1
#
_entry.id   AF-A0A956NLN6-F1
#
_cell.length_a   1.000
_cell.length_b   1.000
_cell.length_c   1.000
_cell.angle_alpha   90.00
_cell.angle_beta   90.00
_cell.angle_gamma   90.00
#
_symmetry.space_group_name_H-M   'P 1'
#
loop_
_entity.id
_entity.type
_entity.pdbx_description
1 polymer ?
#
loop_
_entity_poly.entity_id
_entity_poly.type
_entity_poly.pdbx_seq_one_letter_code
_entity_poly.pdbx_strand_id
1 'polypeptide(L)'
;MDPWSFLLSGTVFLGLFLTATTIAGAGHRAPRTWLSALLLSVSVFLLEFLLLESGFYGLPVVFLTYPLTFLMGPSLWLLAPSVLGEEPVTLRDALHGLPVLVGAVNQIPYYYDALTVGARGLAPRLLVPLGGYEMMTLHLMQLGVYVLLAARLLRRRARMQRDVDSGPIVERAQWIARLAAGLATIIVIQLLGTVAMSLTTHIHRHEFVTALTIGAFILFIGWTMSMNPRLLTPVQEPAARYARGPLSDDRIDSYRDRLLEVFARERPYLEPDLTLEGLARMTGIPHRHLSQVLSRGMGTTF
;
A
#
# COMPACT_ATOMS: atom_id res chain seq x y z
N MET A 1 -21.45 -22.88 -19.31
CA MET A 1 -20.36 -22.46 -18.41
C MET A 1 -20.21 -23.55 -17.37
N ASP A 2 -19.02 -24.11 -17.27
CA ASP A 2 -18.65 -24.97 -16.15
C ASP A 2 -18.67 -24.15 -14.84
N PRO A 3 -18.94 -24.78 -13.69
CA PRO A 3 -19.00 -24.09 -12.39
C PRO A 3 -17.72 -23.32 -12.05
N TRP A 4 -16.57 -23.75 -12.59
CA TRP A 4 -15.28 -23.14 -12.32
C TRP A 4 -15.09 -21.81 -13.05
N SER A 5 -15.34 -21.76 -14.36
CA SER A 5 -15.34 -20.50 -15.11
C SER A 5 -16.34 -19.48 -14.55
N PHE A 6 -17.47 -19.93 -14.01
CA PHE A 6 -18.42 -19.05 -13.33
C PHE A 6 -17.82 -18.40 -12.07
N LEU A 7 -17.15 -19.20 -11.22
CA LEU A 7 -16.54 -18.73 -9.97
C LEU A 7 -15.36 -17.78 -10.24
N LEU A 8 -14.52 -18.11 -11.23
CA LEU A 8 -13.46 -17.23 -11.74
C LEU A 8 -14.03 -15.91 -12.24
N SER A 9 -15.05 -15.96 -13.11
CA SER A 9 -15.68 -14.76 -13.66
C SER A 9 -16.26 -13.85 -12.57
N GLY A 10 -16.93 -14.44 -11.57
CA GLY A 10 -17.45 -13.70 -10.41
C GLY A 10 -16.33 -13.04 -9.60
N THR A 11 -15.20 -13.72 -9.44
CA THR A 11 -14.04 -13.19 -8.70
C THR A 11 -13.35 -12.05 -9.45
N VAL A 12 -13.16 -12.19 -10.77
CA VAL A 12 -12.63 -11.13 -11.64
C VAL A 12 -13.55 -9.91 -11.59
N PHE A 13 -14.86 -10.12 -11.75
CA PHE A 13 -15.85 -9.05 -11.66
C PHE A 13 -15.78 -8.33 -10.31
N LEU A 14 -15.73 -9.06 -9.20
CA LEU A 14 -15.61 -8.48 -7.87
C LEU A 14 -14.34 -7.64 -7.72
N GLY A 15 -13.19 -8.15 -8.19
CA GLY A 15 -11.93 -7.42 -8.14
C GLY A 15 -11.94 -6.13 -8.95
N LEU A 16 -12.49 -6.16 -10.17
CA LEU A 16 -12.68 -4.98 -11.01
C LEU A 16 -13.69 -3.99 -10.39
N PHE A 17 -14.77 -4.49 -9.80
CA PHE A 17 -15.75 -3.67 -9.10
C PHE A 17 -15.12 -2.95 -7.88
N LEU A 18 -14.35 -3.66 -7.05
CA LEU A 18 -13.62 -3.07 -5.92
C LEU A 18 -12.57 -2.06 -6.39
N THR A 19 -11.91 -2.32 -7.53
CA THR A 19 -10.99 -1.37 -8.15
C THR A 19 -11.72 -0.07 -8.50
N ALA A 20 -12.86 -0.17 -9.20
CA ALA A 20 -13.65 0.98 -9.64
C ALA A 20 -14.21 1.78 -8.46
N THR A 21 -14.74 1.12 -7.42
CA THR A 21 -15.27 1.80 -6.23
C THR A 21 -14.16 2.48 -5.44
N THR A 22 -12.96 1.90 -5.35
CA THR A 22 -11.80 2.54 -4.71
C THR A 22 -11.34 3.78 -5.50
N ILE A 23 -11.37 3.72 -6.84
CA ILE A 23 -11.09 4.88 -7.72
C ILE A 23 -12.18 5.95 -7.61
N ALA A 24 -13.44 5.58 -7.39
CA ALA A 24 -14.56 6.52 -7.29
C ALA A 24 -14.77 7.09 -5.87
N GLY A 25 -14.19 6.47 -4.84
CA GLY A 25 -14.41 6.82 -3.43
C GLY A 25 -14.04 8.26 -3.05
N ALA A 26 -14.39 8.66 -1.83
CA ALA A 26 -13.89 9.90 -1.22
C ALA A 26 -12.60 9.62 -0.42
N GLY A 27 -11.70 10.60 -0.29
CA GLY A 27 -10.46 10.46 0.49
C GLY A 27 -9.20 10.84 -0.28
N HIS A 28 -8.03 10.59 0.33
CA HIS A 28 -6.74 10.94 -0.26
C HIS A 28 -6.45 10.14 -1.52
N ARG A 29 -5.95 10.83 -2.55
CA ARG A 29 -5.70 10.24 -3.87
C ARG A 29 -4.64 9.13 -3.81
N ALA A 30 -3.50 9.37 -3.13
CA ALA A 30 -2.37 8.45 -3.17
C ALA A 30 -2.68 7.03 -2.63
N PRO A 31 -3.20 6.83 -1.41
CA PRO A 31 -3.55 5.50 -0.91
C PRO A 31 -4.55 4.76 -1.81
N ARG A 32 -5.51 5.50 -2.35
CA ARG A 32 -6.53 4.94 -3.23
C ARG A 32 -5.93 4.49 -4.56
N THR A 33 -5.08 5.31 -5.17
CA THR A 33 -4.38 4.96 -6.42
C THR A 33 -3.60 3.66 -6.25
N TRP A 34 -2.83 3.51 -5.16
CA TRP A 34 -2.02 2.31 -4.95
C TRP A 34 -2.83 1.08 -4.58
N LEU A 35 -3.90 1.23 -3.79
CA LEU A 35 -4.81 0.12 -3.52
C LEU A 35 -5.54 -0.33 -4.79
N SER A 36 -6.00 0.62 -5.62
CA SER A 36 -6.62 0.33 -6.91
C SER A 36 -5.64 -0.33 -7.88
N ALA A 37 -4.38 0.12 -7.93
CA ALA A 37 -3.35 -0.51 -8.74
C ALA A 37 -3.09 -1.96 -8.28
N LEU A 38 -3.04 -2.21 -6.96
CA LEU A 38 -2.94 -3.56 -6.41
C LEU A 38 -4.14 -4.42 -6.80
N LEU A 39 -5.37 -3.97 -6.52
CA LEU A 39 -6.60 -4.69 -6.87
C LEU A 39 -6.70 -4.96 -8.37
N LEU A 40 -6.37 -3.98 -9.22
CA LEU A 40 -6.37 -4.13 -10.66
C LEU A 40 -5.36 -5.19 -11.11
N SER A 41 -4.12 -5.10 -10.63
CA SER A 41 -3.07 -6.06 -11.02
C SER A 41 -3.43 -7.50 -10.64
N VAL A 42 -4.03 -7.70 -9.47
CA VAL A 42 -4.52 -9.01 -9.00
C VAL A 42 -5.73 -9.49 -9.80
N SER A 43 -6.64 -8.59 -10.16
CA SER A 43 -7.83 -8.92 -10.97
C SER A 43 -7.46 -9.26 -12.41
N VAL A 44 -6.51 -8.53 -12.99
CA VAL A 44 -5.98 -8.76 -14.33
C VAL A 44 -5.27 -10.12 -14.41
N PHE A 45 -4.52 -10.49 -13.38
CA PHE A 45 -3.93 -11.82 -13.29
C PHE A 45 -4.99 -12.93 -13.36
N LEU A 46 -6.09 -12.80 -12.62
CA LEU A 46 -7.20 -13.75 -12.70
C LEU A 46 -7.94 -13.72 -14.04
N LEU A 47 -8.09 -12.53 -14.64
CA LEU A 47 -8.70 -12.39 -15.96
C LEU A 47 -7.89 -13.14 -17.02
N GLU A 48 -6.56 -13.08 -16.94
CA GLU A 48 -5.69 -13.84 -17.84
C GLU A 48 -5.94 -15.34 -17.74
N PHE A 49 -5.97 -15.90 -16.53
CA PHE A 49 -6.32 -17.32 -16.34
C PHE A 49 -7.70 -17.64 -16.91
N LEU A 50 -8.70 -16.81 -16.66
CA LEU A 50 -10.05 -17.00 -17.20
C LEU A 50 -10.06 -17.01 -18.73
N LEU A 51 -9.31 -16.11 -19.38
CA LEU A 51 -9.20 -16.05 -20.84
C LEU A 51 -8.50 -17.30 -21.39
N LEU A 52 -7.43 -17.75 -20.75
CA LEU A 52 -6.72 -18.98 -21.12
C LEU A 52 -7.65 -20.20 -20.96
N GLU A 53 -8.26 -20.40 -19.79
CA GLU A 53 -9.20 -21.52 -19.55
C GLU A 53 -10.38 -21.53 -20.53
N SER A 54 -10.91 -20.35 -20.87
CA SER A 54 -12.05 -20.22 -21.77
C SER A 54 -11.71 -20.41 -23.26
N GLY A 55 -10.45 -20.69 -23.59
CA GLY A 55 -10.03 -20.95 -24.97
C GLY A 55 -9.60 -19.71 -25.77
N PHE A 56 -9.50 -18.54 -25.13
CA PHE A 56 -9.20 -17.26 -25.79
C PHE A 56 -7.69 -16.99 -25.98
N TYR A 57 -6.86 -18.04 -26.07
CA TYR A 57 -5.40 -17.94 -26.23
C TYR A 57 -4.95 -17.11 -27.47
N GLY A 58 -5.81 -17.00 -28.48
CA GLY A 58 -5.55 -16.25 -29.70
C GLY A 58 -5.79 -14.74 -29.58
N LEU A 59 -6.33 -14.26 -28.45
CA LEU A 59 -6.52 -12.82 -28.27
C LEU A 59 -5.19 -12.16 -27.88
N PRO A 60 -4.71 -11.18 -28.67
CA PRO A 60 -3.44 -10.51 -28.37
C PRO A 60 -3.42 -9.82 -27.00
N VAL A 61 -4.60 -9.50 -26.45
CA VAL A 61 -4.74 -8.90 -25.12
C VAL A 61 -4.21 -9.78 -23.99
N VAL A 62 -4.22 -11.12 -24.14
CA VAL A 62 -3.73 -12.07 -23.13
C VAL A 62 -2.23 -11.85 -22.85
N PHE A 63 -1.45 -11.46 -23.85
CA PHE A 63 -0.02 -11.20 -23.68
C PHE A 63 0.28 -9.82 -23.07
N LEU A 64 -0.73 -8.95 -22.98
CA LEU A 64 -0.61 -7.62 -22.36
C LEU A 64 -1.03 -7.61 -20.89
N THR A 65 -1.74 -8.64 -20.42
CA THR A 65 -2.18 -8.74 -19.03
C THR A 65 -1.06 -9.18 -18.10
N TYR A 66 -0.21 -10.11 -18.54
CA TYR A 66 0.83 -10.69 -17.71
C TYR A 66 1.83 -9.66 -17.14
N PRO A 67 2.36 -8.70 -17.93
CA PRO A 67 3.29 -7.70 -17.41
C PRO A 67 2.68 -6.81 -16.30
N LEU A 68 1.35 -6.67 -16.25
CA LEU A 68 0.67 -5.89 -15.23
C LEU A 68 0.74 -6.52 -13.83
N THR A 69 1.04 -7.83 -13.74
CA THR A 69 1.28 -8.51 -12.46
C THR A 69 2.47 -7.90 -11.71
N PHE A 70 3.48 -7.39 -12.41
CA PHE A 70 4.63 -6.71 -11.81
C PHE A 70 4.26 -5.42 -11.05
N LEU A 71 3.03 -4.91 -11.20
CA LEU A 71 2.54 -3.79 -10.38
C LEU A 71 2.14 -4.21 -8.96
N MET A 72 1.89 -5.49 -8.67
CA MET A 72 1.45 -5.95 -7.35
C MET A 72 2.40 -5.51 -6.23
N GLY A 73 3.70 -5.79 -6.38
CA GLY A 73 4.72 -5.45 -5.39
C GLY A 73 4.89 -3.94 -5.18
N PRO A 74 5.18 -3.15 -6.24
CA PRO A 74 5.24 -1.70 -6.17
C PRO A 74 3.99 -1.06 -5.56
N SER A 75 2.80 -1.57 -5.90
CA SER A 75 1.55 -1.05 -5.36
C SER A 75 1.46 -1.26 -3.86
N LEU A 76 1.83 -2.45 -3.33
CA LEU A 76 1.92 -2.67 -1.89
C LEU A 76 2.92 -1.73 -1.22
N TRP A 77 4.11 -1.59 -1.82
CA TRP A 77 5.17 -0.78 -1.27
C TRP A 77 4.84 0.70 -1.22
N LEU A 78 4.18 1.25 -2.23
CA LEU A 78 3.78 2.67 -2.28
C LEU A 78 2.48 2.91 -1.50
N LEU A 79 1.62 1.90 -1.38
CA LEU A 79 0.46 1.94 -0.50
C LEU A 79 0.89 2.13 0.96
N ALA A 80 1.89 1.36 1.43
CA ALA A 80 2.34 1.39 2.82
C ALA A 80 2.67 2.81 3.35
N PRO A 81 3.65 3.57 2.81
CA PRO A 81 3.98 4.91 3.27
C PRO A 81 2.82 5.89 3.08
N SER A 82 2.04 5.76 2.00
CA SER A 82 0.90 6.66 1.72
C SER A 82 -0.21 6.58 2.76
N VAL A 83 -0.49 5.37 3.27
CA VAL A 83 -1.49 5.12 4.32
C VAL A 83 -0.95 5.52 5.69
N LEU A 84 0.36 5.34 5.86
CA LEU A 84 1.10 5.57 7.08
C LEU A 84 1.47 7.04 7.30
N GLY A 85 1.29 7.93 6.32
CA GLY A 85 1.62 9.36 6.43
C GLY A 85 3.13 9.64 6.40
N GLU A 86 3.89 8.81 5.69
CA GLU A 86 5.31 9.07 5.39
C GLU A 86 5.45 9.94 4.12
N GLU A 87 6.69 10.27 3.75
CA GLU A 87 7.01 11.21 2.66
C GLU A 87 6.23 10.93 1.36
N PRO A 88 5.90 11.98 0.59
CA PRO A 88 5.12 11.86 -0.63
C PRO A 88 5.87 11.06 -1.70
N VAL A 89 5.09 10.38 -2.56
CA VAL A 89 5.59 9.69 -3.75
C VAL A 89 6.32 10.69 -4.66
N THR A 90 7.52 10.32 -5.09
CA THR A 90 8.41 11.09 -5.95
C THR A 90 8.44 10.54 -7.38
N LEU A 91 8.99 11.31 -8.33
CA LEU A 91 9.18 10.84 -9.71
C LEU A 91 10.10 9.60 -9.79
N ARG A 92 10.95 9.37 -8.79
CA ARG A 92 11.81 8.18 -8.71
C ARG A 92 11.00 6.91 -8.49
N ASP A 93 9.82 7.01 -7.88
CA ASP A 93 8.94 5.86 -7.66
C ASP A 93 8.31 5.37 -8.98
N ALA A 94 8.32 6.18 -10.05
CA ALA A 94 7.93 5.74 -11.38
C ALA A 94 8.87 4.64 -11.93
N LEU A 95 10.12 4.57 -11.44
CA LEU A 95 11.06 3.50 -11.82
C LEU A 95 10.57 2.12 -11.38
N HIS A 96 9.68 2.04 -10.38
CA HIS A 96 9.06 0.78 -9.98
C HIS A 96 8.12 0.20 -11.06
N GLY A 97 7.75 1.00 -12.09
CA GLY A 97 7.05 0.54 -13.28
C GLY A 97 7.95 -0.07 -14.37
N LEU A 98 9.28 0.03 -14.28
CA LEU A 98 10.21 -0.55 -15.26
C LEU A 98 10.00 -2.06 -15.48
N PRO A 99 9.77 -2.90 -14.45
CA PRO A 99 9.53 -4.32 -14.66
C PRO A 99 8.31 -4.62 -15.54
N VAL A 100 7.27 -3.77 -15.50
CA VAL A 100 6.10 -3.89 -16.40
C VAL A 100 6.51 -3.65 -17.84
N LEU A 101 7.32 -2.62 -18.10
CA LEU A 101 7.80 -2.31 -19.46
C LEU A 101 8.71 -3.42 -20.00
N VAL A 102 9.62 -3.93 -19.17
CA VAL A 102 10.50 -5.05 -19.54
C VAL A 102 9.68 -6.31 -19.84
N GLY A 103 8.70 -6.62 -18.98
CA GLY A 103 7.77 -7.72 -19.20
C GLY A 103 6.98 -7.54 -20.50
N ALA A 104 6.46 -6.34 -20.76
CA ALA A 104 5.70 -6.04 -21.98
C ALA A 104 6.55 -6.18 -23.25
N VAL A 105 7.80 -5.71 -23.22
CA VAL A 105 8.75 -5.87 -24.35
C VAL A 105 9.05 -7.35 -24.60
N ASN A 106 9.25 -8.14 -23.54
CA ASN A 106 9.47 -9.58 -23.66
C ASN A 106 8.26 -10.33 -24.26
N GLN A 107 7.04 -9.79 -24.09
CA GLN A 107 5.82 -10.37 -24.65
C GLN A 107 5.56 -10.01 -26.14
N ILE A 108 6.33 -9.09 -26.73
CA ILE A 108 6.15 -8.65 -28.13
C ILE A 108 6.21 -9.82 -29.14
N PRO A 109 7.17 -10.76 -29.07
CA PRO A 109 7.21 -11.89 -30.02
C PRO A 109 5.96 -12.77 -29.95
N TYR A 110 5.46 -13.03 -28.74
CA TYR A 110 4.25 -13.82 -28.52
C TYR A 110 2.99 -13.10 -29.03
N TYR A 111 2.92 -11.78 -28.82
CA TYR A 111 1.88 -10.91 -29.36
C TYR A 111 1.87 -10.91 -30.90
N TYR A 112 3.05 -10.81 -31.52
CA TYR A 112 3.19 -10.85 -32.97
C TYR A 112 2.77 -12.21 -33.55
N ASP A 113 3.20 -13.31 -32.93
CA ASP A 113 2.78 -14.67 -33.31
C ASP A 113 1.26 -14.85 -33.21
N ALA A 114 0.64 -14.29 -32.16
CA ALA A 114 -0.80 -14.33 -31.97
C ALA A 114 -1.58 -13.65 -33.09
N LEU A 115 -1.09 -12.51 -33.57
CA LEU A 115 -1.69 -11.77 -34.66
C LEU A 115 -1.50 -12.44 -36.03
N THR A 116 -0.39 -13.15 -36.23
CA THR A 116 0.03 -13.63 -37.56
C THR A 116 -0.32 -15.08 -37.83
N VAL A 117 -0.08 -15.98 -36.86
CA VAL A 117 -0.29 -17.42 -37.03
C VAL A 117 -1.65 -17.87 -36.47
N GLY A 118 -2.28 -17.03 -35.65
CA GLY A 118 -3.54 -17.32 -34.97
C GLY A 118 -3.43 -18.42 -33.91
N ALA A 119 -4.53 -18.68 -33.21
CA ALA A 119 -4.57 -19.56 -32.03
C ALA A 119 -4.00 -20.98 -32.26
N ARG A 120 -4.15 -21.54 -33.47
CA ARG A 120 -3.69 -22.90 -33.81
C ARG A 120 -2.17 -23.02 -33.94
N GLY A 121 -1.47 -21.95 -34.30
CA GLY A 121 0.00 -21.92 -34.37
C GLY A 121 0.69 -21.66 -33.03
N LEU A 122 -0.04 -21.06 -32.09
CA LEU A 122 0.43 -20.77 -30.73
C LEU A 122 0.38 -21.98 -29.80
N ALA A 123 -0.56 -22.92 -30.01
CA ALA A 123 -0.77 -24.04 -29.10
C ALA A 123 0.52 -24.84 -28.78
N PRO A 124 1.40 -25.18 -29.75
CA PRO A 124 2.67 -25.86 -29.44
C PRO A 124 3.68 -24.99 -28.69
N ARG A 125 3.66 -23.66 -28.87
CA ARG A 125 4.61 -22.71 -28.23
C ARG A 125 4.17 -22.27 -26.85
N LEU A 126 2.87 -22.17 -26.60
CA LEU A 126 2.29 -22.03 -25.26
C LEU A 126 2.52 -23.32 -24.43
N LEU A 127 2.64 -24.47 -25.09
CA LEU A 127 3.06 -25.74 -24.50
C LEU A 127 4.58 -25.83 -24.25
N VAL A 128 5.42 -24.94 -24.80
CA VAL A 128 6.86 -24.90 -24.50
C VAL A 128 7.07 -24.03 -23.24
N PRO A 129 7.42 -24.66 -22.09
CA PRO A 129 7.36 -24.06 -20.76
C PRO A 129 8.55 -23.13 -20.43
N LEU A 130 9.35 -22.68 -21.39
CA LEU A 130 10.57 -21.92 -21.03
C LEU A 130 10.25 -20.45 -20.69
N GLY A 131 9.51 -19.73 -21.54
CA GLY A 131 9.26 -18.28 -21.30
C GLY A 131 8.29 -17.95 -20.16
N GLY A 132 7.24 -18.75 -19.96
CA GLY A 132 6.19 -18.46 -18.96
C GLY A 132 6.64 -18.67 -17.51
N TYR A 133 7.40 -19.74 -17.25
CA TYR A 133 7.86 -20.07 -15.90
C TYR A 133 8.98 -19.14 -15.43
N GLU A 134 9.86 -18.73 -16.33
CA GLU A 134 10.91 -17.73 -16.06
C GLU A 134 10.28 -16.39 -15.64
N MET A 135 9.31 -15.91 -16.42
CA MET A 135 8.58 -14.68 -16.10
C MET A 135 7.80 -14.77 -14.79
N MET A 136 7.19 -15.92 -14.50
CA MET A 136 6.52 -16.17 -13.21
C MET A 136 7.50 -16.14 -12.06
N THR A 137 8.65 -16.78 -12.22
CA THR A 137 9.70 -16.79 -11.20
C THR A 137 10.20 -15.36 -10.93
N LEU A 138 10.44 -14.57 -11.99
CA LEU A 138 10.84 -13.17 -11.87
C LEU A 138 9.77 -12.31 -11.19
N HIS A 139 8.49 -12.49 -11.54
CA HIS A 139 7.37 -11.82 -10.89
C HIS A 139 7.30 -12.16 -9.40
N LEU A 140 7.38 -13.44 -9.03
CA LEU A 140 7.33 -13.88 -7.63
C LEU A 140 8.52 -13.37 -6.82
N MET A 141 9.73 -13.38 -7.40
CA MET A 141 10.92 -12.79 -6.76
C MET A 141 10.74 -11.29 -6.53
N GLN A 142 10.26 -10.56 -7.53
CA GLN A 142 10.01 -9.11 -7.44
C GLN A 142 8.95 -8.79 -6.39
N LEU A 143 7.82 -9.51 -6.39
CA LEU A 143 6.78 -9.37 -5.37
C LEU A 143 7.33 -9.66 -3.97
N GLY A 144 8.16 -10.70 -3.83
CA GLY A 144 8.84 -11.05 -2.58
C GLY A 144 9.74 -9.93 -2.04
N VAL A 145 10.51 -9.26 -2.91
CA VAL A 145 11.30 -8.09 -2.54
C VAL A 145 10.43 -7.00 -1.94
N TYR A 146 9.30 -6.65 -2.57
CA TYR A 146 8.42 -5.60 -2.06
C TYR A 146 7.68 -5.99 -0.78
N VAL A 147 7.31 -7.26 -0.61
CA VAL A 147 6.79 -7.77 0.67
C VAL A 147 7.83 -7.60 1.79
N LEU A 148 9.10 -7.92 1.51
CA LEU A 148 10.19 -7.71 2.47
C LEU A 148 10.42 -6.23 2.78
N LEU A 149 10.36 -5.35 1.78
CA LEU A 149 10.48 -3.90 1.98
C LEU A 149 9.34 -3.36 2.84
N ALA A 150 8.09 -3.75 2.56
CA ALA A 150 6.94 -3.40 3.38
C ALA A 150 7.11 -3.88 4.84
N ALA A 151 7.57 -5.13 5.04
CA ALA A 151 7.86 -5.65 6.37
C ALA A 151 8.98 -4.88 7.10
N ARG A 152 10.04 -4.48 6.39
CA ARG A 152 11.12 -3.65 6.96
C ARG A 152 10.60 -2.28 7.39
N LEU A 153 9.77 -1.64 6.58
CA LEU A 153 9.13 -0.36 6.90
C LEU A 153 8.27 -0.48 8.17
N LEU A 154 7.43 -1.51 8.26
CA LEU A 154 6.59 -1.76 9.42
C LEU A 154 7.41 -2.01 10.70
N ARG A 155 8.50 -2.80 10.60
CA ARG A 155 9.42 -3.04 11.73
C ARG A 155 10.14 -1.77 12.18
N ARG A 156 10.59 -0.94 11.24
CA ARG A 156 11.19 0.38 11.52
C ARG A 156 10.21 1.23 12.32
N ARG A 157 8.95 1.28 11.88
CA ARG A 157 7.92 2.09 12.53
C ARG A 157 7.57 1.60 13.92
N ALA A 158 7.41 0.29 14.09
CA ALA A 158 7.13 -0.33 15.39
C ALA A 158 8.23 -0.02 16.43
N ARG A 159 9.49 0.12 16.00
CA ARG A 159 10.61 0.50 16.89
C ARG A 159 10.62 1.98 17.26
N MET A 160 10.11 2.86 16.38
CA MET A 160 10.11 4.31 16.58
C MET A 160 8.91 4.82 17.38
N GLN A 161 7.83 4.04 17.49
CA GLN A 161 6.66 4.39 18.28
C GLN A 161 6.86 4.01 19.74
N ARG A 162 7.29 4.98 20.56
CA ARG A 162 7.45 4.82 22.01
C ARG A 162 6.51 5.66 22.89
N ASP A 163 5.63 6.51 22.36
CA ASP A 163 4.69 7.24 23.23
C ASP A 163 3.41 7.80 22.54
N VAL A 164 2.40 7.94 23.43
CA VAL A 164 1.01 8.45 23.40
C VAL A 164 0.35 8.81 22.06
N ASP A 165 -0.79 8.14 21.84
CA ASP A 165 -1.81 8.27 20.77
C ASP A 165 -1.45 7.73 19.38
N SER A 166 -0.92 6.50 19.33
CA SER A 166 -0.57 5.78 18.10
C SER A 166 -1.71 4.91 17.53
N GLY A 167 -2.91 4.89 18.13
CA GLY A 167 -3.98 3.93 17.83
C GLY A 167 -4.33 3.80 16.33
N PRO A 168 -4.72 4.89 15.65
CA PRO A 168 -5.09 4.85 14.23
C PRO A 168 -3.94 4.44 13.30
N ILE A 169 -2.71 4.76 13.69
CA ILE A 169 -1.52 4.43 12.92
C ILE A 169 -1.17 2.94 13.08
N VAL A 170 -1.29 2.40 14.29
CA VAL A 170 -1.05 0.98 14.58
C VAL A 170 -2.06 0.12 13.82
N GLU A 171 -3.34 0.50 13.82
CA GLU A 171 -4.38 -0.20 13.06
C GLU A 171 -4.06 -0.26 11.56
N ARG A 172 -3.65 0.87 10.98
CA ARG A 172 -3.21 0.95 9.58
C ARG A 172 -1.98 0.10 9.31
N ALA A 173 -0.98 0.13 10.19
CA ALA A 173 0.21 -0.69 10.08
C ALA A 173 -0.12 -2.20 10.12
N GLN A 174 -1.04 -2.61 11.01
CA GLN A 174 -1.54 -3.98 11.07
C GLN A 174 -2.34 -4.37 9.82
N TRP A 175 -3.07 -3.45 9.21
CA TRP A 175 -3.74 -3.70 7.93
C TRP A 175 -2.74 -3.91 6.80
N ILE A 176 -1.73 -3.05 6.66
CA ILE A 176 -0.65 -3.24 5.68
C ILE A 176 0.11 -4.55 5.94
N ALA A 177 0.35 -4.91 7.21
CA ALA A 177 0.98 -6.19 7.57
C ALA A 177 0.15 -7.39 7.11
N ARG A 178 -1.18 -7.34 7.27
CA ARG A 178 -2.10 -8.39 6.80
C ARG A 178 -2.14 -8.48 5.27
N LEU A 179 -2.10 -7.35 4.56
CA LEU A 179 -1.98 -7.35 3.10
C LEU A 179 -0.67 -7.99 2.63
N ALA A 180 0.45 -7.60 3.24
CA ALA A 180 1.76 -8.17 2.94
C ALA A 180 1.81 -9.68 3.24
N ALA A 181 1.20 -10.12 4.34
CA ALA A 181 1.08 -11.54 4.69
C ALA A 181 0.21 -12.30 3.68
N GLY A 182 -0.92 -11.72 3.24
CA GLY A 182 -1.76 -12.33 2.19
C GLY A 182 -1.01 -12.51 0.87
N LEU A 183 -0.24 -11.51 0.44
CA LEU A 183 0.62 -11.61 -0.74
C LEU A 183 1.76 -12.63 -0.54
N ALA A 184 2.36 -12.70 0.65
CA ALA A 184 3.36 -13.72 0.97
C ALA A 184 2.76 -15.14 0.88
N THR A 185 1.53 -15.34 1.36
CA THR A 185 0.80 -16.61 1.22
C THR A 185 0.57 -16.96 -0.24
N ILE A 186 0.17 -15.99 -1.07
CA ILE A 186 0.03 -16.19 -2.53
C ILE A 186 1.37 -16.63 -3.13
N ILE A 187 2.49 -15.96 -2.80
CA ILE A 187 3.82 -16.33 -3.30
C ILE A 187 4.16 -17.77 -2.92
N VAL A 188 3.96 -18.16 -1.66
CA VAL A 188 4.26 -19.52 -1.18
C VAL A 188 3.41 -20.55 -1.92
N ILE A 189 2.10 -20.30 -2.07
CA ILE A 189 1.19 -21.20 -2.78
C ILE A 189 1.61 -21.35 -4.24
N GLN A 190 1.93 -20.25 -4.93
CA GLN A 190 2.40 -20.28 -6.32
C GLN A 190 3.72 -21.03 -6.48
N LEU A 191 4.67 -20.84 -5.55
CA LEU A 191 5.96 -21.53 -5.58
C LEU A 191 5.77 -23.03 -5.37
N LEU A 192 4.99 -23.43 -4.36
CA LEU A 192 4.67 -24.84 -4.08
C LEU A 192 3.93 -25.47 -5.26
N GLY A 193 3.01 -24.72 -5.85
CA GLY A 193 2.28 -25.12 -7.04
C GLY A 193 3.15 -25.37 -8.26
N THR A 194 4.09 -24.44 -8.52
CA THR A 194 5.10 -24.58 -9.58
C THR A 194 5.95 -25.83 -9.37
N VAL A 195 6.42 -26.07 -8.14
CA VAL A 195 7.18 -27.29 -7.80
C VAL A 195 6.30 -28.53 -7.98
N ALA A 196 5.05 -28.52 -7.52
CA ALA A 196 4.13 -29.66 -7.67
C ALA A 196 3.83 -29.98 -9.15
N MET A 197 3.69 -28.96 -9.99
CA MET A 197 3.54 -29.12 -11.45
C MET A 197 4.81 -29.65 -12.11
N SER A 198 6.00 -29.37 -11.57
CA SER A 198 7.25 -29.94 -12.08
C SER A 198 7.42 -31.42 -11.73
N LEU A 199 6.80 -31.87 -10.64
CA LEU A 199 6.88 -33.24 -10.13
C LEU A 199 5.68 -34.12 -10.55
N THR A 200 4.57 -33.50 -10.96
CA THR A 200 3.33 -34.19 -11.31
C THR A 200 2.67 -33.54 -12.52
N THR A 201 1.83 -34.26 -13.26
CA THR A 201 1.10 -33.72 -14.41
C THR A 201 -0.23 -33.02 -14.06
N HIS A 202 -0.49 -32.68 -12.79
CA HIS A 202 -1.80 -32.19 -12.32
C HIS A 202 -1.97 -30.67 -12.41
N ILE A 203 -1.97 -30.12 -13.62
CA ILE A 203 -2.03 -28.66 -13.90
C ILE A 203 -3.31 -28.01 -13.35
N HIS A 204 -4.48 -28.59 -13.63
CA HIS A 204 -5.79 -28.02 -13.26
C HIS A 204 -6.02 -27.84 -11.75
N ARG A 205 -5.36 -28.65 -10.90
CA ARG A 205 -5.48 -28.52 -9.44
C ARG A 205 -4.78 -27.26 -8.93
N HIS A 206 -3.66 -26.89 -9.56
CA HIS A 206 -2.88 -25.72 -9.18
C HIS A 206 -3.63 -24.41 -9.49
N GLU A 207 -4.22 -24.32 -10.69
CA GLU A 207 -5.02 -23.18 -11.13
C GLU A 207 -6.21 -22.94 -10.20
N PHE A 208 -6.87 -24.02 -9.77
CA PHE A 208 -7.97 -23.95 -8.82
C PHE A 208 -7.56 -23.31 -7.48
N VAL A 209 -6.46 -23.80 -6.89
CA VAL A 209 -5.94 -23.29 -5.62
C VAL A 209 -5.49 -21.83 -5.75
N THR A 210 -4.85 -21.49 -6.88
CA THR A 210 -4.44 -20.11 -7.20
C THR A 210 -5.63 -19.17 -7.16
N ALA A 211 -6.68 -19.48 -7.91
CA ALA A 211 -7.81 -18.57 -8.02
C ALA A 211 -8.66 -18.49 -6.75
N LEU A 212 -8.80 -19.59 -6.00
CA LEU A 212 -9.42 -19.54 -4.67
C LEU A 212 -8.64 -18.64 -3.71
N THR A 213 -7.31 -18.75 -3.71
CA THR A 213 -6.43 -17.95 -2.84
C THR A 213 -6.53 -16.46 -3.19
N ILE A 214 -6.48 -16.13 -4.47
CA ILE A 214 -6.59 -14.74 -4.92
C ILE A 214 -8.00 -14.20 -4.67
N GLY A 215 -9.04 -14.99 -4.92
CA GLY A 215 -10.42 -14.60 -4.63
C GLY A 215 -10.64 -14.33 -3.15
N ALA A 216 -10.10 -15.18 -2.27
CA ALA A 216 -10.09 -14.93 -0.83
C ALA A 216 -9.35 -13.64 -0.46
N PHE A 217 -8.23 -13.35 -1.13
CA PHE A 217 -7.49 -12.10 -0.92
C PHE A 217 -8.27 -10.85 -1.36
N ILE A 218 -8.94 -10.90 -2.53
CA ILE A 218 -9.83 -9.83 -3.02
C ILE A 218 -11.01 -9.61 -2.05
N LEU A 219 -11.66 -10.70 -1.61
CA LEU A 219 -12.74 -10.66 -0.62
C LEU A 219 -12.27 -10.06 0.71
N PHE A 220 -11.08 -10.43 1.17
CA PHE A 220 -10.46 -9.85 2.37
C PHE A 220 -10.27 -8.33 2.23
N ILE A 221 -9.78 -7.85 1.08
CA ILE A 221 -9.65 -6.41 0.82
C ILE A 221 -11.04 -5.75 0.85
N GLY A 222 -12.01 -6.30 0.13
CA GLY A 222 -13.37 -5.76 0.09
C GLY A 222 -14.02 -5.69 1.48
N TRP A 223 -13.92 -6.76 2.26
CA TRP A 223 -14.44 -6.83 3.63
C TRP A 223 -13.75 -5.81 4.56
N THR A 224 -12.42 -5.71 4.51
CA THR A 224 -11.69 -4.73 5.34
C THR A 224 -12.00 -3.29 4.98
N MET A 225 -12.17 -2.98 3.69
CA MET A 225 -12.58 -1.64 3.24
C MET A 225 -14.02 -1.29 3.65
N SER A 226 -14.94 -2.25 3.60
CA SER A 226 -16.31 -2.03 4.06
C SER A 226 -16.40 -1.80 5.56
N MET A 227 -15.59 -2.50 6.36
CA MET A 227 -15.61 -2.39 7.82
C MET A 227 -14.84 -1.17 8.33
N ASN A 228 -13.79 -0.75 7.63
CA ASN A 228 -12.91 0.34 8.07
C ASN A 228 -12.64 1.36 6.96
N PRO A 229 -13.64 2.16 6.55
CA PRO A 229 -13.46 3.18 5.49
C PRO A 229 -12.37 4.23 5.83
N ARG A 230 -12.06 4.39 7.12
CA ARG A 230 -11.04 5.31 7.65
C ARG A 230 -9.60 4.88 7.37
N LEU A 231 -9.37 3.70 6.79
CA LEU A 231 -8.03 3.23 6.43
C LEU A 231 -7.41 4.04 5.28
N LEU A 232 -8.25 4.59 4.38
CA LEU A 232 -7.81 5.38 3.22
C LEU A 232 -7.98 6.89 3.40
N THR A 233 -8.53 7.32 4.53
CA THR A 233 -8.60 8.75 4.88
C THR A 233 -7.23 9.20 5.39
N PRO A 234 -6.87 10.49 5.29
CA PRO A 234 -5.63 10.97 5.87
C PRO A 234 -5.60 10.68 7.36
N VAL A 235 -4.46 10.24 7.89
CA VAL A 235 -4.19 10.46 9.32
C VAL A 235 -4.13 11.98 9.42
N GLN A 236 -5.14 12.62 9.99
CA GLN A 236 -4.94 13.99 10.46
C GLN A 236 -3.82 13.86 11.48
N GLU A 237 -2.61 14.26 11.10
CA GLU A 237 -1.63 14.55 12.13
C GLU A 237 -2.30 15.61 13.00
N PRO A 238 -2.50 15.37 14.31
CA PRO A 238 -2.81 16.49 15.17
C PRO A 238 -1.73 17.53 14.88
N ALA A 239 -2.09 18.80 14.91
CA ALA A 239 -1.19 19.95 14.72
C ALA A 239 0.11 19.88 15.58
N ALA A 240 0.24 18.87 16.43
CA ALA A 240 1.44 18.39 17.10
C ALA A 240 2.67 18.08 16.22
N ARG A 241 2.58 17.77 14.91
CA ARG A 241 3.84 17.70 14.09
C ARG A 241 4.43 19.09 13.86
N TYR A 242 3.60 20.15 13.82
CA TYR A 242 4.07 21.54 13.93
C TYR A 242 4.55 21.91 15.35
N ALA A 243 4.31 21.07 16.36
CA ALA A 243 4.77 21.28 17.74
C ALA A 243 6.12 20.60 18.06
N ARG A 244 6.71 19.85 17.13
CA ARG A 244 7.99 19.14 17.34
C ARG A 244 9.20 19.78 16.64
N GLY A 245 8.98 20.80 15.79
CA GLY A 245 10.04 21.69 15.31
C GLY A 245 10.26 22.86 16.27
N PRO A 246 11.39 23.60 16.16
CA PRO A 246 11.50 24.88 16.84
C PRO A 246 10.31 25.76 16.43
N LEU A 247 9.64 26.39 17.40
CA LEU A 247 8.57 27.34 17.12
C LEU A 247 9.07 28.35 16.06
N SER A 248 8.26 28.59 15.03
CA SER A 248 8.53 29.71 14.10
C SER A 248 8.54 31.01 14.89
N ASP A 249 9.33 31.99 14.46
CA ASP A 249 9.49 33.26 15.20
C ASP A 249 8.12 33.94 15.44
N ASP A 250 7.22 33.90 14.45
CA ASP A 250 5.83 34.39 14.57
C ASP A 250 5.02 33.74 15.72
N ARG A 251 5.27 32.44 16.01
CA ARG A 251 4.60 31.73 17.11
C ARG A 251 5.26 32.00 18.45
N ILE A 252 6.56 32.26 18.47
CA ILE A 252 7.27 32.69 19.68
C ILE A 252 6.71 34.05 20.12
N ASP A 253 6.54 34.98 19.18
CA ASP A 253 5.99 36.30 19.47
C ASP A 253 4.53 36.23 19.95
N SER A 254 3.67 35.46 19.26
CA SER A 254 2.28 35.27 19.70
C SER A 254 2.17 34.64 21.11
N TYR A 255 3.04 33.68 21.45
CA TYR A 255 3.07 33.09 22.78
C TYR A 255 3.68 34.01 23.84
N ARG A 256 4.65 34.84 23.45
CA ARG A 256 5.21 35.88 24.31
C ARG A 256 4.16 36.91 24.69
N ASP A 257 3.39 37.40 23.72
CA ASP A 257 2.33 38.40 23.98
C ASP A 257 1.25 37.85 24.92
N ARG A 258 0.83 36.61 24.69
CA ARG A 258 -0.14 35.92 25.56
C ARG A 258 0.40 35.67 26.97
N LEU A 259 1.71 35.37 27.10
CA LEU A 259 2.36 35.25 28.40
C LEU A 259 2.38 36.60 29.13
N LEU A 260 2.73 37.69 28.44
CA LEU A 260 2.73 39.04 29.00
C LEU A 260 1.32 39.50 29.42
N GLU A 261 0.29 39.14 28.64
CA GLU A 261 -1.10 39.44 28.97
C GLU A 261 -1.53 38.76 30.29
N VAL A 262 -1.17 37.48 30.48
CA VAL A 262 -1.44 36.77 31.74
C VAL A 262 -0.65 37.39 32.90
N PHE A 263 0.60 37.79 32.67
CA PHE A 263 1.40 38.48 33.69
C PHE A 263 0.80 39.83 34.10
N ALA A 264 0.23 40.57 33.14
CA ALA A 264 -0.44 41.84 33.40
C ALA A 264 -1.78 41.67 34.13
N ARG A 265 -2.58 40.67 33.72
CA ARG A 265 -3.95 40.47 34.21
C ARG A 265 -4.00 39.73 35.54
N GLU A 266 -3.27 38.62 35.64
CA GLU A 266 -3.40 37.66 36.74
C GLU A 266 -2.26 37.78 37.77
N ARG A 267 -1.19 38.51 37.43
CA ARG A 267 -0.02 38.74 38.30
C ARG A 267 0.50 37.46 38.98
N PRO A 268 0.74 36.36 38.24
CA PRO A 268 1.25 35.10 38.77
C PRO A 268 2.58 35.24 39.53
N TYR A 269 3.36 36.30 39.27
CA TYR A 269 4.60 36.63 39.99
C TYR A 269 4.40 36.94 41.49
N LEU A 270 3.16 37.07 41.96
CA LEU A 270 2.82 37.22 43.38
C LEU A 270 2.61 35.87 44.09
N GLU A 271 2.55 34.76 43.35
CA GLU A 271 2.42 33.43 43.91
C GLU A 271 3.81 32.87 44.30
N PRO A 272 4.08 32.59 45.59
CA PRO A 272 5.38 32.09 46.04
C PRO A 272 5.77 30.73 45.43
N ASP A 273 4.78 29.93 45.08
CA ASP A 273 4.94 28.58 44.54
C ASP A 273 4.70 28.53 43.01
N LEU A 274 4.89 29.65 42.31
CA LEU A 274 4.70 29.70 40.87
C LEU A 274 5.63 28.67 40.19
N THR A 275 5.03 27.75 39.44
CA THR A 275 5.76 26.76 38.64
C THR A 275 5.49 26.96 37.15
N LEU A 276 6.43 26.49 36.33
CA LEU A 276 6.28 26.41 34.87
C LEU A 276 5.04 25.60 34.45
N GLU A 277 4.66 24.60 35.24
CA GLU A 277 3.43 23.81 35.03
C GLU A 277 2.17 24.59 35.42
N GLY A 278 2.25 25.43 36.46
CA GLY A 278 1.23 26.44 36.78
C GLY A 278 1.01 27.43 35.62
N LEU A 279 2.10 28.02 35.10
CA LEU A 279 2.03 28.93 33.95
C LEU A 279 1.47 28.25 32.69
N ALA A 280 1.81 26.98 32.46
CA ALA A 280 1.26 26.21 31.33
C ALA A 280 -0.26 26.08 31.42
N ARG A 281 -0.79 25.85 32.63
CA ARG A 281 -2.24 25.79 32.87
C ARG A 281 -2.91 27.15 32.71
N MET A 282 -2.33 28.22 33.24
CA MET A 282 -2.89 29.58 33.16
C MET A 282 -2.89 30.13 31.73
N THR A 283 -1.78 29.93 31.02
CA THR A 283 -1.63 30.44 29.65
C THR A 283 -2.23 29.51 28.61
N GLY A 284 -2.48 28.23 28.92
CA GLY A 284 -2.88 27.20 27.96
C GLY A 284 -1.77 26.84 26.95
N ILE A 285 -0.52 27.23 27.23
CA ILE A 285 0.65 26.94 26.39
C ILE A 285 1.32 25.67 26.94
N PRO A 286 1.67 24.68 26.11
CA PRO A 286 2.38 23.48 26.57
C PRO A 286 3.72 23.83 27.25
N HIS A 287 4.03 23.15 28.36
CA HIS A 287 5.24 23.36 29.18
C HIS A 287 6.54 23.49 28.36
N ARG A 288 6.73 22.60 27.37
CA ARG A 288 7.91 22.60 26.49
C ARG A 288 8.02 23.86 25.63
N HIS A 289 6.90 24.45 25.23
CA HIS A 289 6.87 25.69 24.45
C HIS A 289 7.07 26.92 25.32
N LEU A 290 6.58 26.92 26.55
CA LEU A 290 6.86 27.98 27.53
C LEU A 290 8.37 28.13 27.79
N SER A 291 9.08 27.02 28.01
CA SER A 291 10.54 27.02 28.16
C SER A 291 11.26 27.58 26.91
N GLN A 292 10.75 27.28 25.72
CA GLN A 292 11.30 27.78 24.46
C GLN A 292 11.00 29.27 24.22
N VAL A 293 9.83 29.75 24.64
CA VAL A 293 9.42 31.16 24.55
C VAL A 293 10.22 32.02 25.54
N LEU A 294 10.43 31.53 26.77
CA LEU A 294 11.28 32.19 27.77
C LEU A 294 12.71 32.36 27.23
N SER A 295 13.31 31.26 26.78
CA SER A 295 14.71 31.25 26.33
C SER A 295 14.96 32.00 25.03
N ARG A 296 14.10 31.83 24.01
CA ARG A 296 14.28 32.47 22.69
C ARG A 296 13.58 33.81 22.55
N GLY A 297 12.37 33.95 23.07
CA GLY A 297 11.55 35.15 22.91
C GLY A 297 11.83 36.25 23.94
N MET A 298 12.35 35.89 25.12
CA MET A 298 12.66 36.84 26.19
C MET A 298 14.11 36.81 26.67
N GLY A 299 14.90 35.81 26.24
CA GLY A 299 16.29 35.66 26.66
C GLY A 299 16.46 35.28 28.13
N THR A 300 15.44 34.66 28.74
CA THR A 300 15.42 34.29 30.16
C THR A 300 15.21 32.79 30.37
N THR A 301 15.54 32.31 31.55
CA THR A 301 15.11 31.00 32.06
C THR A 301 14.06 31.21 33.15
N PHE A 302 13.22 30.19 33.40
CA PHE A 302 12.28 30.23 34.52
C PHE A 302 13.01 30.20 35.85
#